data_AF-A0A7C6B1J6-F1
#
_entry.id   AF-A0A7C6B1J6-F1
#
_cell.length_a   1.000
_cell.length_b   1.000
_cell.length_c   1.000
_cell.angle_alpha   90.00
_cell.angle_beta   90.00
_cell.angle_gamma   90.00
#
_symmetry.space_group_name_H-M   'P 1'
#
loop_
_entity.id
_entity.type
_entity.pdbx_description
1 polymer ?
#
loop_
_entity_poly.entity_id
_entity_poly.type
_entity_poly.pdbx_seq_one_letter_code
_entity_poly.pdbx_strand_id
1 'polypeptide(L)'
;TFASGALMNVRITVRFLQAVENPVVGMMIRSRIGVEVYGTNTELENVKLGPGAAGDTLQVTFTFPCNLCPQAYTLTAASHDPDGVWHDWMEDAVRFTVTDTRYTAGVANLRAVVSARKTG
;
A
#
# COMPACT_ATOMS: atom_id res chain seq x y z
N THR A 1 -1.23 6.73 13.64
CA THR A 1 -2.45 7.36 13.11
C THR A 1 -2.08 8.35 12.03
N PHE A 2 -2.87 8.43 10.97
CA PHE A 2 -2.63 9.32 9.84
C PHE A 2 -3.88 10.16 9.54
N ALA A 3 -3.70 11.38 9.06
CA ALA A 3 -4.81 12.20 8.59
C ALA A 3 -5.16 11.82 7.14
N SER A 4 -6.45 11.74 6.82
CA SER A 4 -6.89 11.54 5.43
C SER A 4 -6.33 12.68 4.57
N GLY A 5 -5.56 12.34 3.55
CA GLY A 5 -4.95 13.27 2.58
C GLY A 5 -3.53 13.68 2.90
N ALA A 6 -3.04 13.34 4.10
CA ALA A 6 -1.63 13.46 4.41
C ALA A 6 -0.81 12.54 3.49
N LEU A 7 0.40 12.96 3.17
CA LEU A 7 1.36 12.10 2.46
C LEU A 7 1.74 10.92 3.34
N MET A 8 1.66 9.71 2.80
CA MET A 8 1.98 8.47 3.47
C MET A 8 3.13 7.77 2.77
N ASN A 9 4.08 7.27 3.57
CA ASN A 9 5.19 6.46 3.11
C ASN A 9 5.07 5.07 3.74
N VAL A 10 4.98 4.05 2.90
CA VAL A 10 5.09 2.64 3.29
C VAL A 10 6.47 2.16 2.88
N ARG A 11 7.29 1.80 3.86
CA ARG A 11 8.66 1.35 3.65
C ARG A 11 8.79 -0.12 4.00
N ILE A 12 9.15 -0.92 3.00
CA ILE A 12 9.37 -2.36 3.11
C ILE A 12 10.87 -2.61 2.98
N THR A 13 11.44 -3.37 3.90
CA THR A 13 12.85 -3.79 3.85
C THR A 13 12.90 -5.29 3.62
N VAL A 14 13.59 -5.71 2.56
CA VAL A 14 13.73 -7.11 2.15
C VAL A 14 15.18 -7.51 2.33
N ARG A 15 15.43 -8.62 3.02
CA ARG A 15 16.75 -9.26 3.09
C ARG A 15 16.73 -10.51 2.22
N PHE A 16 17.64 -10.57 1.26
CA PHE A 16 17.78 -11.73 0.37
C PHE A 16 18.59 -12.81 1.07
N LEU A 17 17.98 -13.97 1.35
CA LEU A 17 18.70 -15.12 1.89
C LEU A 17 19.38 -15.95 0.79
N GLN A 18 18.87 -15.84 -0.43
CA GLN A 18 19.39 -16.46 -1.65
C GLN A 18 19.33 -15.43 -2.79
N ALA A 19 20.04 -15.69 -3.89
CA ALA A 19 19.98 -14.83 -5.05
C ALA A 19 18.59 -14.89 -5.72
N VAL A 20 18.05 -13.73 -6.10
CA VAL A 20 16.77 -13.58 -6.79
C VAL A 20 16.99 -12.69 -8.00
N GLU A 21 16.63 -13.16 -9.19
CA GLU A 21 16.97 -12.47 -10.45
C GLU A 21 16.11 -11.23 -10.69
N ASN A 22 14.80 -11.32 -10.44
CA ASN A 22 13.85 -10.24 -10.71
C ASN A 22 12.83 -10.09 -9.57
N PRO A 23 13.25 -9.69 -8.36
CA PRO A 23 12.34 -9.55 -7.24
C PRO A 23 11.27 -8.49 -7.51
N VAL A 24 10.04 -8.83 -7.18
CA VAL A 24 8.91 -7.92 -7.09
C VAL A 24 8.54 -7.76 -5.62
N VAL A 25 8.33 -6.52 -5.19
CA VAL A 25 7.89 -6.20 -3.82
C VAL A 25 6.54 -5.53 -3.89
N GLY A 26 5.58 -6.02 -3.10
CA GLY A 26 4.19 -5.57 -3.10
C GLY A 26 3.70 -5.17 -1.73
N MET A 27 2.62 -4.39 -1.73
CA MET A 27 1.84 -4.07 -0.54
C MET A 27 0.35 -4.21 -0.81
N MET A 28 -0.41 -4.55 0.24
CA MET A 28 -1.87 -4.58 0.22
C MET A 28 -2.41 -3.92 1.49
N ILE A 29 -3.34 -2.98 1.31
CA ILE A 29 -4.09 -2.35 2.39
C ILE A 29 -5.45 -3.02 2.48
N ARG A 30 -5.83 -3.46 3.68
CA ARG A 30 -7.15 -4.03 3.95
C ARG A 30 -7.90 -3.24 5.01
N SER A 31 -9.22 -3.26 4.91
CA SER A 31 -10.10 -2.73 5.97
C SER A 31 -10.11 -3.64 7.19
N ARG A 32 -10.64 -3.15 8.32
CA ARG A 32 -10.80 -3.95 9.56
C ARG A 32 -11.57 -5.27 9.35
N ILE A 33 -12.47 -5.34 8.39
CA ILE A 33 -13.27 -6.55 8.09
C ILE A 33 -12.67 -7.41 6.97
N GLY A 34 -11.42 -7.14 6.56
CA GLY A 34 -10.68 -7.96 5.59
C GLY A 34 -10.91 -7.60 4.13
N VAL A 35 -11.77 -6.62 3.81
CA VAL A 35 -11.95 -6.16 2.42
C VAL A 35 -10.65 -5.55 1.90
N GLU A 36 -10.21 -5.98 0.72
CA GLU A 36 -9.09 -5.41 -0.03
C GLU A 36 -9.42 -3.99 -0.48
N VAL A 37 -8.61 -3.03 -0.04
CA VAL A 37 -8.85 -1.60 -0.28
C VAL A 37 -7.97 -1.08 -1.41
N TYR A 38 -6.68 -1.41 -1.36
CA TYR A 38 -5.72 -1.01 -2.38
C TYR A 38 -4.49 -1.90 -2.30
N GLY A 39 -4.02 -2.38 -3.46
CA GLY A 39 -2.78 -3.12 -3.57
C GLY A 39 -2.01 -2.63 -4.79
N THR A 40 -0.68 -2.61 -4.66
CA THR A 40 0.24 -2.36 -5.78
C THR A 40 1.56 -3.06 -5.52
N ASN A 41 2.44 -3.08 -6.52
CA ASN A 41 3.78 -3.61 -6.41
C ASN A 41 4.75 -2.85 -7.30
N THR A 42 6.03 -3.16 -7.18
CA THR A 42 7.08 -2.48 -7.95
C THR A 42 6.91 -2.63 -9.45
N GLU A 43 6.31 -3.72 -9.97
CA GLU A 43 6.07 -3.87 -11.41
C GLU A 43 4.92 -3.01 -11.92
N LEU A 44 3.79 -2.97 -11.20
CA LEU A 44 2.65 -2.12 -11.52
C LEU A 44 3.04 -0.64 -11.51
N GLU A 45 3.97 -0.25 -10.63
CA GLU A 45 4.52 1.11 -10.57
C GLU A 45 5.74 1.32 -11.50
N ASN A 46 6.04 0.37 -12.39
CA ASN A 46 7.13 0.44 -13.37
C ASN A 46 8.54 0.67 -12.78
N VAL A 47 8.78 0.12 -11.59
CA VAL A 47 10.08 0.12 -10.90
C VAL A 47 10.71 -1.27 -10.99
N LYS A 48 11.77 -1.40 -11.79
CA LYS A 48 12.59 -2.62 -11.82
C LYS A 48 13.67 -2.53 -10.74
N LEU A 49 13.64 -3.47 -9.80
CA LEU A 49 14.56 -3.50 -8.65
C LEU A 49 15.95 -4.02 -9.02
N GLY A 50 16.06 -4.76 -10.14
CA GLY A 50 17.26 -5.51 -10.50
C GLY A 50 17.46 -6.75 -9.60
N PRO A 51 18.46 -7.58 -9.89
CA PRO A 51 18.73 -8.78 -9.11
C PRO A 51 19.20 -8.46 -7.70
N GLY A 52 18.77 -9.26 -6.73
CA GLY A 52 19.29 -9.26 -5.36
C GLY A 52 20.22 -10.46 -5.15
N ALA A 53 21.43 -10.24 -4.64
CA ALA A 53 22.34 -11.32 -4.28
C ALA A 53 22.03 -11.83 -2.86
N ALA A 54 22.47 -13.07 -2.56
CA ALA A 54 22.38 -13.60 -1.22
C ALA A 54 23.15 -12.71 -0.22
N GLY A 55 22.47 -12.26 0.85
CA GLY A 55 23.01 -11.35 1.85
C GLY A 55 22.60 -9.89 1.67
N ASP A 56 22.16 -9.49 0.47
CA ASP A 56 21.74 -8.11 0.18
C ASP A 56 20.52 -7.70 1.01
N THR A 57 20.40 -6.38 1.22
CA THR A 57 19.22 -5.77 1.84
C THR A 57 18.74 -4.64 0.95
N LEU A 58 17.49 -4.74 0.51
CA LEU A 58 16.81 -3.77 -0.33
C LEU A 58 15.73 -3.05 0.48
N GLN A 59 15.58 -1.76 0.25
CA GLN A 59 14.49 -0.97 0.83
C GLN A 59 13.64 -0.37 -0.28
N VAL A 60 12.35 -0.68 -0.26
CA VAL A 60 11.35 -0.15 -1.21
C VAL A 60 10.41 0.77 -0.44
N THR A 61 10.17 1.99 -0.96
CA THR A 61 9.25 2.95 -0.35
C THR A 61 8.14 3.33 -1.33
N PHE A 62 6.90 2.97 -1.00
CA PHE A 62 5.70 3.42 -1.70
C PHE A 62 5.22 4.73 -1.07
N THR A 63 5.02 5.75 -1.90
CA THR A 63 4.63 7.10 -1.45
C THR A 63 3.32 7.49 -2.11
N PHE A 64 2.30 7.84 -1.33
CA PHE A 64 0.98 8.19 -1.85
C PHE A 64 0.21 9.12 -0.90
N PRO A 65 -0.70 9.96 -1.42
CA PRO A 65 -1.64 10.68 -0.55
C PRO A 65 -2.63 9.69 0.09
N CYS A 66 -2.79 9.75 1.41
CA CYS A 66 -3.68 8.86 2.16
C CYS A 66 -5.17 9.23 1.94
N ASN A 67 -5.71 8.98 0.75
CA ASN A 67 -7.12 9.25 0.41
C ASN A 67 -8.07 8.14 0.91
N LEU A 68 -7.86 7.72 2.15
CA LEU A 68 -8.68 6.72 2.85
C LEU A 68 -9.68 7.42 3.77
N CYS A 69 -10.85 6.81 3.99
CA CYS A 69 -11.83 7.29 4.96
C CYS A 69 -11.39 7.01 6.41
N PRO A 70 -11.92 7.72 7.43
CA PRO A 70 -11.58 7.46 8.83
C PRO A 70 -12.01 6.08 9.33
N GLN A 71 -11.06 5.19 9.55
CA GLN A 71 -11.24 3.86 10.17
C GLN A 71 -9.88 3.19 10.43
N ALA A 72 -9.90 1.96 10.97
CA ALA A 72 -8.72 1.11 11.09
C ALA A 72 -8.48 0.28 9.80
N TYR A 73 -7.20 0.12 9.47
CA TYR A 73 -6.70 -0.63 8.33
C TYR A 73 -5.51 -1.51 8.74
N THR A 74 -5.21 -2.49 7.91
CA THR A 74 -3.99 -3.30 7.98
C THR A 74 -3.19 -3.16 6.69
N LEU A 75 -1.90 -3.41 6.79
CA LEU A 75 -0.95 -3.44 5.68
C LEU A 75 -0.27 -4.81 5.65
N THR A 76 -0.38 -5.48 4.53
CA THR A 76 0.35 -6.70 4.17
C THR A 76 1.48 -6.32 3.21
N ALA A 77 2.64 -6.95 3.38
CA ALA A 77 3.80 -6.80 2.50
C ALA A 77 4.20 -8.16 1.94
N ALA A 78 4.68 -8.19 0.69
CA ALA A 78 5.09 -9.44 0.06
C ALA A 78 6.28 -9.24 -0.88
N SER A 79 7.02 -10.33 -1.10
CA SER A 79 7.97 -10.45 -2.21
C SER A 79 7.67 -11.70 -3.03
N HIS A 80 7.80 -11.59 -4.34
CA HIS A 80 7.58 -12.68 -5.29
C HIS A 80 8.42 -12.48 -6.56
N ASP A 81 8.52 -13.53 -7.38
CA ASP A 81 9.04 -13.45 -8.75
C ASP A 81 7.97 -12.92 -9.73
N PRO A 82 8.31 -12.41 -10.93
CA PRO A 82 7.35 -11.79 -11.85
C PRO A 82 6.23 -12.75 -12.33
N ASP A 83 6.47 -14.05 -12.28
CA ASP A 83 5.48 -15.09 -12.59
C ASP A 83 4.52 -15.38 -11.41
N GLY A 84 4.72 -14.72 -10.27
CA GLY A 84 3.87 -14.80 -9.08
C GLY A 84 4.32 -15.83 -8.05
N VAL A 85 5.48 -16.47 -8.20
CA VAL A 85 6.01 -17.38 -7.17
C VAL A 85 6.40 -16.59 -5.92
N TRP A 86 5.73 -16.87 -4.80
CA TRP A 86 5.94 -16.18 -3.53
C TRP A 86 7.28 -16.55 -2.89
N HIS A 87 8.03 -15.54 -2.43
CA HIS A 87 9.19 -15.71 -1.56
C HIS A 87 8.81 -15.59 -0.10
N ASP A 88 8.08 -14.51 0.23
CA ASP A 88 7.63 -14.20 1.58
C ASP A 88 6.35 -13.36 1.54
N TRP A 89 5.53 -13.51 2.56
CA TRP A 89 4.23 -12.87 2.70
C TRP A 89 3.96 -12.55 4.18
N MET A 90 4.04 -11.27 4.52
CA MET A 90 3.79 -10.77 5.86
C MET A 90 2.34 -10.26 5.95
N GLU A 91 1.41 -11.17 6.23
CA GLU A 91 -0.03 -10.84 6.39
C GLU A 91 -0.28 -9.91 7.58
N ASP A 92 -1.06 -8.85 7.37
CA ASP A 92 -1.46 -7.88 8.39
C ASP A 92 -0.29 -7.34 9.24
N ALA A 93 0.91 -7.25 8.63
CA ALA A 93 2.17 -6.90 9.28
C ALA A 93 2.11 -5.62 10.12
N VAL A 94 1.36 -4.61 9.65
CA VAL A 94 1.16 -3.35 10.36
C VAL A 94 -0.31 -2.99 10.43
N ARG A 95 -0.77 -2.57 11.61
CA ARG A 95 -2.10 -1.97 11.81
C ARG A 95 -1.96 -0.46 11.90
N PHE A 96 -2.85 0.27 11.25
CA PHE A 96 -2.89 1.73 11.34
C PHE A 96 -4.32 2.25 11.33
N THR A 97 -4.48 3.52 11.70
CA THR A 97 -5.77 4.20 11.73
C THR A 97 -5.68 5.49 10.93
N VAL A 98 -6.72 5.76 10.15
CA VAL A 98 -6.93 7.01 9.43
C VAL A 98 -7.97 7.83 10.18
N THR A 99 -7.74 9.14 10.25
CA THR A 99 -8.61 10.13 10.92
C THR A 99 -8.85 11.31 9.99
N ASP A 100 -9.96 12.02 10.17
CA ASP A 100 -10.27 13.24 9.44
C ASP A 100 -11.18 14.10 10.34
N THR A 101 -11.19 15.42 10.14
CA THR A 101 -12.11 16.35 10.82
C THR A 101 -13.52 16.25 10.28
N ARG A 102 -13.68 15.68 9.08
CA ARG A 102 -14.97 15.46 8.42
C ARG A 102 -15.26 13.97 8.30
N TYR A 103 -16.50 13.58 8.55
CA TYR A 103 -16.96 12.22 8.25
C TYR A 103 -17.10 11.98 6.73
N THR A 104 -16.63 10.82 6.29
CA THR A 104 -16.85 10.26 4.95
C THR A 104 -17.22 8.79 5.06
N ALA A 105 -18.19 8.34 4.27
CA ALA A 105 -18.60 6.93 4.22
C ALA A 105 -17.74 6.13 3.22
N GLY A 106 -17.65 4.81 3.43
CA GLY A 106 -16.85 3.90 2.58
C GLY A 106 -15.38 3.86 2.99
N VAL A 107 -14.52 3.33 2.11
CA VAL A 107 -13.07 3.16 2.38
C VAL A 107 -12.18 4.24 1.74
N ALA A 108 -12.68 4.95 0.74
CA ALA A 108 -11.91 5.93 -0.04
C ALA A 108 -12.53 7.34 0.05
N ASN A 109 -11.69 8.31 0.38
CA ASN A 109 -12.02 9.73 0.37
C ASN A 109 -11.66 10.33 -1.00
N LEU A 110 -12.61 10.31 -1.93
CA LEU A 110 -12.43 10.80 -3.31
C LEU A 110 -12.37 12.34 -3.43
N ARG A 111 -12.37 13.08 -2.32
CA ARG A 111 -12.25 14.55 -2.32
C ARG A 111 -13.33 15.28 -3.11
N ALA A 112 -14.56 14.77 -3.06
CA ALA A 112 -15.67 15.36 -3.82
C ALA A 112 -15.88 16.85 -3.49
N VAL A 113 -16.01 17.66 -4.56
CA VAL A 113 -16.44 19.05 -4.53
C VAL A 113 -17.85 19.12 -5.12
N VAL A 114 -18.77 19.80 -4.43
CA VAL A 114 -20.17 19.92 -4.86
C VAL A 114 -20.49 21.35 -5.27
N SER A 115 -21.18 21.50 -6.39
CA SER A 115 -21.80 22.75 -6.83
C SER A 115 -23.29 22.50 -7.08
N ALA A 116 -24.14 23.47 -6.75
CA ALA A 116 -25.57 23.38 -7.00
C ALA A 116 -26.06 24.61 -7.78
N ARG A 117 -26.91 24.38 -8.78
CA ARG A 117 -27.64 25.44 -9.50
C ARG A 117 -29.11 25.06 -9.53
N LYS A 118 -29.98 25.97 -9.07
CA LYS A 118 -31.43 25.81 -9.23
C LYS A 118 -31.78 26.00 -10.71
N THR A 119 -32.27 24.94 -11.34
CA THR A 119 -32.94 25.01 -12.64
C THR A 119 -34.44 25.11 -12.36
N GLY A 120 -35.08 26.18 -12.84
CA GLY A 120 -36.51 26.42 -12.63
C GLY A 120 -37.40 25.30 -13.15
#